data_AF-A0A1S3FSH3-F1
#
_entry.id   AF-A0A1S3FSH3-F1
#
_cell.length_a   1.000
_cell.length_b   1.000
_cell.length_c   1.000
_cell.angle_alpha   90.00
_cell.angle_beta   90.00
_cell.angle_gamma   90.00
#
_symmetry.space_group_name_H-M   'P 1'
#
loop_
_entity.id
_entity.type
_entity.pdbx_description
1 polymer ?
#
loop_
_entity_poly.entity_id
_entity_poly.type
_entity_poly.pdbx_seq_one_letter_code
_entity_poly.pdbx_strand_id
1 'polypeptide(L)'
;MAASETQGAAAGPEEHDASRVGGSHGSVGSEDSKDCILEPLSLPERPGGTTTLEGSPSVPCICCEEHFPVAEHDKLLKHMIIEHKIVIADVKLVTDFQRYILYWKKRFAEQPITDFCSVIRINSTAPLEEQDNYFLLCDVLPEDRILREELQKQRLKEILEQQQQERNDTHFHGICMFCNEEFLGNRSILLNHMAREHAFNIGLPDNIVNCREFLCTLQKKLDNLQCLYCEKTFRDKNTLKDHMRKKQHRRINPKNRDYDRFYVINYLELGKSWEEVQLEDDQELLDHQEEDWSDWEEHPVSAVCLFCEKQAETIEKLYIHMKDTHEFDLLKIKSELGLSFYQQVKLVNFIRRQVHQCRCYGCNAKFKSKADLRTHMEEAKHISLLPERKTWDQLEYYFPTYENDTLLCTLSDNENDPTGREQIEDVPIYSEDTSKLQALKQSSILNQLPLQECLKN
;
A
#
# COMPACT_ATOMS: atom_id res chain seq x y z
N MET A 1 -66.47 -19.61 -12.28
CA MET A 1 -66.47 -19.04 -10.93
C MET A 1 -65.83 -17.66 -11.03
N ALA A 2 -66.68 -16.68 -11.33
CA ALA A 2 -66.91 -15.43 -10.56
C ALA A 2 -65.78 -14.40 -10.73
N ALA A 3 -65.97 -13.17 -11.26
CA ALA A 3 -67.08 -12.51 -11.94
C ALA A 3 -66.50 -11.34 -12.80
N SER A 4 -67.15 -11.08 -13.94
CA SER A 4 -67.55 -9.80 -14.58
C SER A 4 -66.72 -8.51 -14.37
N GLU A 5 -66.13 -7.88 -15.40
CA GLU A 5 -66.70 -6.94 -16.41
C GLU A 5 -66.89 -5.46 -15.97
N THR A 6 -66.52 -4.56 -16.91
CA THR A 6 -66.92 -3.16 -17.22
C THR A 6 -65.68 -2.25 -17.34
N GLN A 7 -65.19 -1.77 -18.49
CA GLN A 7 -65.72 -1.06 -19.69
C GLN A 7 -66.28 0.36 -19.47
N GLY A 8 -65.76 1.31 -20.26
CA GLY A 8 -66.38 2.59 -20.64
C GLY A 8 -65.37 3.75 -20.68
N ALA A 9 -64.68 4.04 -21.80
CA ALA A 9 -65.13 4.81 -22.99
C ALA A 9 -65.08 6.35 -22.76
N ALA A 10 -64.73 7.25 -23.68
CA ALA A 10 -64.20 7.24 -25.05
C ALA A 10 -63.95 8.70 -25.53
N ALA A 11 -63.21 8.83 -26.64
CA ALA A 11 -63.19 9.92 -27.65
C ALA A 11 -62.64 11.30 -27.23
N GLY A 12 -61.90 12.06 -28.04
CA GLY A 12 -61.50 11.99 -29.45
C GLY A 12 -61.01 13.40 -29.88
N PRO A 13 -60.24 13.55 -30.99
CA PRO A 13 -59.39 14.72 -31.28
C PRO A 13 -59.91 15.61 -32.41
N GLU A 14 -59.44 16.87 -32.53
CA GLU A 14 -59.48 17.66 -33.78
C GLU A 14 -58.30 18.65 -33.90
N GLU A 15 -57.76 18.75 -35.11
CA GLU A 15 -56.74 19.68 -35.63
C GLU A 15 -57.39 20.98 -36.15
N HIS A 16 -56.65 22.10 -36.22
CA HIS A 16 -56.41 22.92 -37.44
C HIS A 16 -55.88 24.36 -37.20
N ASP A 17 -55.00 24.77 -38.12
CA ASP A 17 -54.80 26.10 -38.76
C ASP A 17 -53.89 27.23 -38.20
N ALA A 18 -52.72 27.35 -38.87
CA ALA A 18 -52.27 28.43 -39.77
C ALA A 18 -52.11 29.93 -39.35
N SER A 19 -50.84 30.37 -39.44
CA SER A 19 -50.32 31.53 -40.22
C SER A 19 -50.29 32.99 -39.68
N ARG A 20 -49.03 33.48 -39.58
CA ARG A 20 -48.44 34.73 -40.16
C ARG A 20 -48.42 36.10 -39.42
N VAL A 21 -47.17 36.65 -39.40
CA VAL A 21 -46.70 38.06 -39.50
C VAL A 21 -46.29 38.81 -38.21
N GLY A 22 -45.03 39.29 -38.18
CA GLY A 22 -44.73 40.69 -37.80
C GLY A 22 -43.69 40.98 -36.71
N GLY A 23 -42.43 41.24 -37.10
CA GLY A 23 -41.65 42.44 -36.74
C GLY A 23 -41.31 42.83 -35.28
N SER A 24 -40.01 42.70 -34.96
CA SER A 24 -39.09 43.70 -34.39
C SER A 24 -39.13 44.17 -32.91
N HIS A 25 -37.96 43.96 -32.27
CA HIS A 25 -37.28 44.71 -31.20
C HIS A 25 -37.86 44.84 -29.77
N GLY A 26 -37.09 44.33 -28.80
CA GLY A 26 -37.12 44.81 -27.40
C GLY A 26 -36.53 43.83 -26.36
N SER A 27 -35.23 43.99 -26.08
CA SER A 27 -34.40 43.42 -25.00
C SER A 27 -35.11 42.97 -23.70
N VAL A 28 -34.69 41.83 -23.11
CA VAL A 28 -34.05 41.68 -21.77
C VAL A 28 -33.98 40.17 -21.44
N GLY A 29 -32.84 39.76 -20.87
CA GLY A 29 -32.39 38.37 -20.78
C GLY A 29 -33.15 37.45 -19.82
N SER A 30 -32.99 36.15 -20.06
CA SER A 30 -33.14 35.11 -19.04
C SER A 30 -31.92 34.21 -19.07
N GLU A 31 -31.49 33.90 -17.85
CA GLU A 31 -30.41 33.02 -17.46
C GLU A 31 -30.55 31.64 -18.10
N ASP A 32 -29.42 31.05 -18.50
CA ASP A 32 -29.34 29.60 -18.62
C ASP A 32 -28.07 29.12 -17.94
N SER A 33 -28.31 28.23 -16.99
CA SER A 33 -27.41 27.78 -15.93
C SER A 33 -26.23 27.01 -16.52
N LYS A 34 -25.01 27.46 -16.25
CA LYS A 34 -23.81 26.63 -16.39
C LYS A 34 -23.25 26.43 -15.00
N ASP A 35 -23.47 25.24 -14.46
CA ASP A 35 -22.73 24.71 -13.31
C ASP A 35 -21.25 24.64 -13.69
N CYS A 36 -20.52 25.71 -13.38
CA CYS A 36 -19.06 25.72 -13.43
C CYS A 36 -18.56 24.89 -12.24
N ILE A 37 -18.13 23.67 -12.53
CA ILE A 37 -17.22 22.94 -11.64
C ILE A 37 -16.02 23.87 -11.39
N LEU A 38 -15.92 24.42 -10.19
CA LEU A 38 -14.78 25.25 -9.80
C LEU A 38 -13.55 24.36 -9.71
N GLU A 39 -12.57 24.66 -10.56
CA GLU A 39 -11.25 24.06 -10.57
C GLU A 39 -10.57 24.31 -9.21
N PRO A 40 -9.89 23.31 -8.60
CA PRO A 40 -9.22 23.50 -7.32
C PRO A 40 -8.20 24.64 -7.37
N LEU A 41 -8.37 25.64 -6.50
CA LEU A 41 -7.51 26.81 -6.44
C LEU A 41 -6.14 26.44 -5.85
N SER A 42 -5.11 26.42 -6.70
CA SER A 42 -3.71 26.34 -6.28
C SER A 42 -3.28 27.62 -5.59
N LEU A 43 -2.52 27.51 -4.50
CA LEU A 43 -1.85 28.64 -3.86
C LEU A 43 -0.92 29.34 -4.87
N PRO A 44 -0.71 30.67 -4.76
CA PRO A 44 0.20 31.39 -5.65
C PRO A 44 1.64 30.88 -5.45
N GLU A 45 2.11 30.06 -6.39
CA GLU A 45 3.51 29.71 -6.53
C GLU A 45 4.29 30.96 -6.96
N ARG A 46 5.23 31.39 -6.12
CA ARG A 46 6.23 32.38 -6.54
C ARG A 46 7.19 31.68 -7.52
N PRO A 47 7.43 32.22 -8.73
CA PRO A 47 8.40 31.65 -9.63
C PRO A 47 9.82 31.88 -9.08
N GLY A 48 10.56 30.79 -8.87
CA GLY A 48 12.02 30.75 -8.88
C GLY A 48 12.77 31.59 -7.83
N GLY A 49 13.33 30.91 -6.83
CA GLY A 49 14.37 31.52 -6.00
C GLY A 49 14.66 30.68 -4.76
N THR A 50 15.70 29.85 -4.82
CA THR A 50 16.33 29.22 -3.67
C THR A 50 16.91 30.29 -2.77
N THR A 51 16.09 30.82 -1.87
CA THR A 51 16.56 31.52 -0.67
C THR A 51 15.79 30.91 0.48
N THR A 52 16.53 30.19 1.32
CA THR A 52 16.21 29.99 2.73
C THR A 52 15.89 31.35 3.34
N LEU A 53 14.62 31.75 3.25
CA LEU A 53 14.10 32.87 4.00
C LEU A 53 13.91 32.32 5.40
N GLU A 54 14.89 32.57 6.28
CA GLU A 54 14.71 32.44 7.72
C GLU A 54 13.35 33.07 8.05
N GLY A 55 12.39 32.23 8.46
CA GLY A 55 11.03 32.66 8.73
C GLY A 55 11.07 33.78 9.75
N SER A 56 10.40 34.90 9.45
CA SER A 56 10.19 35.96 10.43
C SER A 56 9.69 35.30 11.72
N PRO A 57 10.30 35.57 12.88
CA PRO A 57 9.97 34.87 14.12
C PRO A 57 8.58 35.23 14.65
N SER A 58 7.78 35.99 13.90
CA SER A 58 6.47 36.49 14.27
C SER A 58 5.37 36.16 13.24
N VAL A 59 4.21 35.80 13.77
CA VAL A 59 2.95 35.51 13.10
C VAL A 59 2.04 36.74 13.28
N PRO A 60 1.51 37.34 12.21
CA PRO A 60 0.48 38.36 12.35
C PRO A 60 -0.85 37.78 12.82
N CYS A 61 -1.68 38.55 13.50
CA CYS A 61 -3.09 38.20 13.71
C CYS A 61 -3.86 38.17 12.37
N ILE A 62 -4.84 37.26 12.27
CA ILE A 62 -5.71 37.12 11.09
C ILE A 62 -6.52 38.41 10.85
N CYS A 63 -6.94 39.09 11.90
CA CYS A 63 -7.87 40.21 11.82
C CYS A 63 -7.26 41.59 12.09
N CYS A 64 -6.04 41.66 12.60
CA CYS A 64 -5.40 42.94 12.95
C CYS A 64 -3.89 42.95 12.61
N GLU A 65 -3.22 44.07 12.92
CA GLU A 65 -1.79 44.27 12.67
C GLU A 65 -0.89 43.84 13.83
N GLU A 66 -1.44 43.24 14.89
CA GLU A 66 -0.63 42.69 15.97
C GLU A 66 0.17 41.47 15.50
N HIS A 67 1.40 41.34 15.99
CA HIS A 67 2.32 40.27 15.64
C HIS A 67 2.77 39.54 16.92
N PHE A 68 2.77 38.22 16.87
CA PHE A 68 3.09 37.35 18.00
C PHE A 68 4.23 36.41 17.62
N PRO A 69 5.17 36.11 18.53
CA PRO A 69 6.22 35.14 18.23
C PRO A 69 5.64 33.76 17.87
N VAL A 70 6.23 33.07 16.89
CA VAL A 70 5.85 31.69 16.50
C VAL A 70 5.85 30.78 17.73
N ALA A 71 6.88 30.86 18.59
CA ALA A 71 6.94 30.05 19.81
C ALA A 71 5.78 30.29 20.82
N GLU A 72 4.99 31.36 20.66
CA GLU A 72 3.92 31.76 21.56
C GLU A 72 2.55 31.74 20.89
N HIS A 73 2.28 30.71 20.06
CA HIS A 73 0.99 30.51 19.39
C HIS A 73 -0.22 30.63 20.34
N ASP A 74 -0.09 30.18 21.60
CA ASP A 74 -1.14 30.30 22.62
C ASP A 74 -1.56 31.75 22.92
N LYS A 75 -0.63 32.70 22.83
CA LYS A 75 -0.93 34.13 23.04
C LYS A 75 -1.72 34.69 21.85
N LEU A 76 -1.37 34.29 20.63
CA LEU A 76 -2.14 34.68 19.45
C LEU A 76 -3.55 34.11 19.50
N LEU A 77 -3.71 32.82 19.83
CA LEU A 77 -5.03 32.19 19.95
C LEU A 77 -5.89 32.88 21.00
N LYS A 78 -5.31 33.24 22.16
CA LYS A 78 -6.02 34.02 23.18
C LYS A 78 -6.45 35.39 22.67
N HIS A 79 -5.57 36.11 21.97
CA HIS A 79 -5.89 37.40 21.36
C HIS A 79 -7.05 37.26 20.36
N MET A 80 -7.02 36.25 19.49
CA MET A 80 -8.09 36.00 18.51
C MET A 80 -9.45 35.71 19.17
N ILE A 81 -9.46 34.96 20.28
CA ILE A 81 -10.70 34.63 21.01
C ILE A 81 -11.27 35.86 21.72
N ILE A 82 -10.42 36.68 22.36
CA ILE A 82 -10.86 37.81 23.19
C ILE A 82 -11.23 39.02 22.34
N GLU A 83 -10.36 39.43 21.42
CA GLU A 83 -10.52 40.67 20.65
C GLU A 83 -11.37 40.47 19.40
N HIS A 84 -11.30 39.29 18.77
CA HIS A 84 -11.92 39.02 17.47
C HIS A 84 -13.01 37.95 17.50
N LYS A 85 -13.23 37.30 18.65
CA LYS A 85 -14.19 36.19 18.83
C LYS A 85 -13.99 35.05 17.81
N ILE A 86 -12.76 34.86 17.32
CA ILE A 86 -12.41 33.78 16.39
C ILE A 86 -11.80 32.60 17.14
N VAL A 87 -12.27 31.40 16.83
CA VAL A 87 -11.79 30.14 17.36
C VAL A 87 -11.32 29.26 16.20
N ILE A 88 -10.13 28.67 16.30
CA ILE A 88 -9.65 27.64 15.37
C ILE A 88 -9.80 26.29 16.07
N ALA A 89 -10.60 25.38 15.51
CA ALA A 89 -10.73 24.01 15.99
C ALA A 89 -9.47 23.20 15.69
N ASP A 90 -9.10 22.31 16.62
CA ASP A 90 -8.03 21.33 16.48
C ASP A 90 -6.71 21.89 15.95
N VAL A 91 -6.22 22.96 16.58
CA VAL A 91 -4.95 23.63 16.21
C VAL A 91 -3.76 22.65 16.15
N LYS A 92 -3.82 21.55 16.92
CA LYS A 92 -2.80 20.48 16.91
C LYS A 92 -2.68 19.77 15.55
N LEU A 93 -3.71 19.82 14.72
CA LEU A 93 -3.75 19.21 13.39
C LEU A 93 -3.21 20.15 12.30
N VAL A 94 -2.97 21.43 12.63
CA VAL A 94 -2.40 22.39 11.69
C VAL A 94 -0.89 22.23 11.65
N THR A 95 -0.38 21.68 10.55
CA THR A 95 1.04 21.30 10.38
C THR A 95 1.98 22.50 10.21
N ASP A 96 1.52 23.59 9.59
CA ASP A 96 2.23 24.87 9.48
C ASP A 96 1.29 26.02 9.86
N PHE A 97 1.32 26.38 11.14
CA PHE A 97 0.46 27.42 11.68
C PHE A 97 0.75 28.80 11.09
N GLN A 98 2.01 29.11 10.73
CA GLN A 98 2.36 30.41 10.14
C GLN A 98 1.68 30.56 8.77
N ARG A 99 1.85 29.57 7.88
CA ARG A 99 1.25 29.59 6.54
C ARG A 99 -0.27 29.57 6.61
N TYR A 100 -0.84 28.82 7.54
CA TYR A 100 -2.28 28.78 7.80
C TYR A 100 -2.84 30.17 8.16
N ILE A 101 -2.21 30.87 9.11
CA ILE A 101 -2.64 32.20 9.54
C ILE A 101 -2.49 33.24 8.43
N LEU A 102 -1.39 33.19 7.66
CA LEU A 102 -1.18 34.09 6.52
C LEU A 102 -2.22 33.89 5.41
N TYR A 103 -2.61 32.64 5.14
CA TYR A 103 -3.67 32.33 4.18
C TYR A 103 -4.99 32.96 4.61
N TRP A 104 -5.43 32.68 5.83
CA TRP A 104 -6.69 33.20 6.35
C TRP A 104 -6.70 34.72 6.49
N LYS A 105 -5.56 35.34 6.84
CA LYS A 105 -5.42 36.79 6.87
C LYS A 105 -5.69 37.41 5.49
N LYS A 106 -5.17 36.78 4.43
CA LYS A 106 -5.43 37.23 3.06
C LYS A 106 -6.89 37.00 2.67
N ARG A 107 -7.45 35.82 2.94
CA ARG A 107 -8.84 35.49 2.56
C ARG A 107 -9.87 36.34 3.29
N PHE A 108 -9.68 36.65 4.58
CA PHE A 108 -10.58 37.53 5.34
C PHE A 108 -10.47 39.00 4.94
N ALA A 109 -9.40 39.40 4.23
CA ALA A 109 -9.33 40.71 3.60
C ALA A 109 -10.13 40.79 2.28
N GLU A 110 -10.36 39.65 1.62
CA GLU A 110 -11.06 39.58 0.33
C GLU A 110 -12.59 39.40 0.50
N GLN A 111 -13.02 38.61 1.49
CA GLN A 111 -14.42 38.24 1.71
C GLN A 111 -14.76 38.23 3.21
N PRO A 112 -16.04 38.41 3.60
CA PRO A 112 -16.44 38.49 4.99
C PRO A 112 -16.25 37.15 5.72
N ILE A 113 -15.90 37.24 7.00
CA ILE A 113 -15.57 36.08 7.87
C ILE A 113 -16.74 35.09 8.00
N THR A 114 -17.98 35.54 7.82
CA THR A 114 -19.20 34.72 7.89
C THR A 114 -19.28 33.63 6.82
N ASP A 115 -18.60 33.81 5.69
CA ASP A 115 -18.67 32.88 4.56
C ASP A 115 -17.75 31.66 4.77
N PHE A 116 -16.80 31.79 5.70
CA PHE A 116 -15.76 30.79 5.98
C PHE A 116 -15.71 30.33 7.42
N CYS A 117 -16.61 30.81 8.28
CA CYS A 117 -16.64 30.44 9.68
C CYS A 117 -18.04 30.01 10.10
N SER A 118 -18.13 28.93 10.87
CA SER A 118 -19.38 28.57 11.53
C SER A 118 -19.65 29.56 12.66
N VAL A 119 -20.84 30.16 12.68
CA VAL A 119 -21.21 31.15 13.72
C VAL A 119 -21.80 30.43 14.92
N ILE A 120 -21.09 30.46 16.05
CA ILE A 120 -21.56 29.97 17.34
C ILE A 120 -22.17 31.16 18.09
N ARG A 121 -23.48 31.10 18.34
CA ARG A 121 -24.18 32.12 19.15
C ARG A 121 -24.23 31.67 20.59
N ILE A 122 -23.62 32.44 21.49
CA ILE A 122 -23.74 32.25 22.94
C ILE A 122 -24.81 33.21 23.45
N ASN A 123 -25.62 32.78 24.42
CA ASN A 123 -26.77 33.52 24.98
C ASN A 123 -27.95 33.71 24.00
N SER A 124 -28.33 32.68 23.26
CA SER A 124 -29.47 32.70 22.30
C SER A 124 -30.83 33.03 22.92
N THR A 125 -30.96 33.04 24.25
CA THR A 125 -32.14 33.47 25.02
C THR A 125 -32.07 34.90 25.57
N ALA A 126 -30.95 35.62 25.39
CA ALA A 126 -30.76 37.00 25.85
C ALA A 126 -31.19 38.03 24.77
N PRO A 127 -31.46 39.31 25.16
CA PRO A 127 -31.77 40.38 24.21
C PRO A 127 -30.71 40.51 23.11
N LEU A 128 -31.11 40.95 21.91
CA LEU A 128 -30.23 41.06 20.72
C LEU A 128 -28.91 41.81 20.96
N GLU A 129 -28.87 42.69 21.96
CA GLU A 129 -27.70 43.50 22.33
C GLU A 129 -26.64 42.74 23.16
N GLU A 130 -26.97 41.56 23.71
CA GLU A 130 -26.08 40.72 24.54
C GLU A 130 -25.71 39.38 23.86
N GLN A 131 -26.10 39.21 22.59
CA GLN A 131 -25.77 38.01 21.83
C GLN A 131 -24.34 38.11 21.28
N ASP A 132 -23.44 37.32 21.85
CA ASP A 132 -22.08 37.21 21.37
C ASP A 132 -21.95 36.12 20.31
N ASN A 133 -21.55 36.53 19.10
CA ASN A 133 -21.23 35.65 17.99
C ASN A 133 -19.74 35.32 18.01
N TYR A 134 -19.42 34.03 18.13
CA TYR A 134 -18.08 33.49 17.92
C TYR A 134 -17.99 32.86 16.52
N PHE A 135 -16.86 33.03 15.86
CA PHE A 135 -16.59 32.52 14.52
C PHE A 135 -15.62 31.34 14.61
N LEU A 136 -16.08 30.14 14.24
CA LEU A 136 -15.30 28.91 14.31
C LEU A 136 -14.75 28.53 12.92
N LEU A 137 -13.43 28.48 12.81
CA LEU A 137 -12.68 27.82 11.73
C LEU A 137 -12.47 26.36 12.07
N CYS A 138 -12.93 25.46 11.21
CA CYS A 138 -13.00 24.03 11.48
C CYS A 138 -12.90 23.22 10.18
N ASP A 139 -12.33 22.02 10.29
CA ASP A 139 -12.15 21.02 9.24
C ASP A 139 -13.45 20.48 8.60
N VAL A 140 -14.61 20.73 9.22
CA VAL A 140 -15.93 20.49 8.60
C VAL A 140 -16.17 21.45 7.43
N LEU A 141 -15.49 22.60 7.41
CA LEU A 141 -15.60 23.58 6.32
C LEU A 141 -14.68 23.18 5.17
N PRO A 142 -15.19 23.16 3.92
CA PRO A 142 -14.46 22.60 2.79
C PRO A 142 -13.14 23.34 2.51
N GLU A 143 -13.12 24.67 2.62
CA GLU A 143 -11.92 25.47 2.35
C GLU A 143 -10.85 25.27 3.43
N ASP A 144 -11.25 25.21 4.70
CA ASP A 144 -10.32 24.98 5.81
C ASP A 144 -9.73 23.57 5.75
N ARG A 145 -10.56 22.57 5.40
CA ARG A 145 -10.12 21.20 5.19
C ARG A 145 -9.07 21.10 4.08
N ILE A 146 -9.36 21.67 2.91
CA ILE A 146 -8.44 21.67 1.75
C ILE A 146 -7.12 22.37 2.12
N LEU A 147 -7.18 23.49 2.84
CA LEU A 147 -5.99 24.19 3.28
C LEU A 147 -5.12 23.34 4.23
N ARG A 148 -5.74 22.69 5.23
CA ARG A 148 -5.03 21.80 6.17
C ARG A 148 -4.38 20.63 5.44
N GLU A 149 -5.11 19.99 4.53
CA GLU A 149 -4.60 18.90 3.69
C GLU A 149 -3.43 19.35 2.82
N GLU A 150 -3.51 20.53 2.20
CA GLU A 150 -2.45 21.03 1.31
C GLU A 150 -1.17 21.38 2.09
N LEU A 151 -1.30 22.06 3.24
CA LEU A 151 -0.17 22.35 4.10
C LEU A 151 0.51 21.08 4.61
N GLN A 152 -0.27 20.04 4.91
CA GLN A 152 0.28 18.74 5.28
C GLN A 152 0.95 18.05 4.10
N LYS A 153 0.34 18.01 2.91
CA LYS A 153 0.96 17.42 1.71
C LYS A 153 2.30 18.09 1.40
N GLN A 154 2.36 19.42 1.53
CA GLN A 154 3.59 20.18 1.35
C GLN A 154 4.65 19.76 2.38
N ARG A 155 4.28 19.67 3.66
CA ARG A 155 5.20 19.21 4.71
C ARG A 155 5.65 17.76 4.50
N LEU A 156 4.74 16.87 4.12
CA LEU A 156 5.06 15.47 3.81
C LEU A 156 6.06 15.40 2.65
N LYS A 157 5.86 16.18 1.59
CA LYS A 157 6.80 16.26 0.47
C LYS A 157 8.21 16.68 0.92
N GLU A 158 8.31 17.73 1.74
CA GLU A 158 9.59 18.19 2.31
C GLU A 158 10.27 17.07 3.14
N ILE A 159 9.50 16.36 3.97
CA ILE A 159 9.98 15.25 4.81
C ILE A 159 10.45 14.05 3.97
N LEU A 160 9.72 13.70 2.90
CA LEU A 160 10.09 12.61 1.99
C LEU A 160 11.34 12.97 1.17
N GLU A 161 11.50 14.23 0.76
CA GLU A 161 12.71 14.71 0.10
C GLU A 161 13.92 14.60 1.03
N GLN A 162 13.77 15.05 2.28
CA GLN A 162 14.79 14.90 3.32
C GLN A 162 15.13 13.42 3.59
N GLN A 163 14.12 12.55 3.67
CA GLN A 163 14.30 11.10 3.81
C GLN A 163 15.13 10.55 2.66
N GLN A 164 14.78 10.90 1.41
CA GLN A 164 15.47 10.42 0.22
C GLN A 164 16.92 10.93 0.16
N GLN A 165 17.16 12.18 0.57
CA GLN A 165 18.51 12.74 0.69
C GLN A 165 19.33 11.94 1.71
N GLU A 166 18.77 11.63 2.88
CA GLU A 166 19.45 10.84 3.91
C GLU A 166 19.68 9.38 3.52
N ARG A 167 18.82 8.79 2.67
CA ARG A 167 19.03 7.46 2.09
C ARG A 167 20.18 7.45 1.09
N ASN A 168 20.32 8.52 0.32
CA ASN A 168 21.40 8.67 -0.67
C ASN A 168 22.71 9.21 -0.05
N ASP A 169 22.68 9.70 1.19
CA ASP A 169 23.88 10.21 1.87
C ASP A 169 24.87 9.06 2.15
N THR A 170 26.06 9.19 1.56
CA THR A 170 27.21 8.30 1.77
C THR A 170 28.30 8.95 2.62
N HIS A 171 28.10 10.20 3.06
CA HIS A 171 29.02 10.96 3.89
C HIS A 171 28.50 11.09 5.33
N PHE A 172 27.65 10.17 5.75
CA PHE A 172 27.23 10.08 7.14
C PHE A 172 28.41 9.63 8.00
N HIS A 173 28.62 10.36 9.09
CA HIS A 173 29.57 10.02 10.15
C HIS A 173 28.82 10.05 11.48
N GLY A 174 28.87 8.95 12.21
CA GLY A 174 28.23 8.83 13.51
C GLY A 174 28.94 7.80 14.39
N ILE A 175 28.87 8.01 15.70
CA ILE A 175 29.49 7.15 16.71
C ILE A 175 28.37 6.41 17.45
N CYS A 176 28.52 5.10 17.65
CA CYS A 176 27.54 4.33 18.41
C CYS A 176 27.59 4.74 19.90
N MET A 177 26.44 5.17 20.43
CA MET A 177 26.27 5.63 21.80
C MET A 177 26.52 4.56 22.88
N PHE A 178 26.57 3.28 22.49
CA PHE A 178 26.72 2.14 23.42
C PHE A 178 28.15 1.58 23.47
N CYS A 179 28.81 1.40 22.32
CA CYS A 179 30.16 0.81 22.18
C CYS A 179 31.25 1.81 21.76
N ASN A 180 30.90 3.05 21.39
CA ASN A 180 31.81 4.08 20.86
C ASN A 180 32.50 3.71 19.53
N GLU A 181 31.99 2.73 18.78
CA GLU A 181 32.49 2.45 17.43
C GLU A 181 32.08 3.57 16.46
N GLU A 182 33.00 3.94 15.56
CA GLU A 182 32.77 4.96 14.55
C GLU A 182 32.26 4.34 13.25
N PHE A 183 31.23 4.94 12.67
CA PHE A 183 30.61 4.51 11.43
C PHE A 183 30.71 5.61 10.39
N LEU A 184 31.20 5.23 9.21
CA LEU A 184 31.30 6.07 8.01
C LEU A 184 30.47 5.44 6.89
N GLY A 185 29.84 6.27 6.06
CA GLY A 185 29.07 5.80 4.91
C GLY A 185 27.60 6.20 5.01
N ASN A 186 26.70 5.22 5.07
CA ASN A 186 25.26 5.45 5.18
C ASN A 186 24.77 5.29 6.62
N ARG A 187 23.75 6.08 7.01
CA ARG A 187 23.12 6.02 8.34
C ARG A 187 22.60 4.63 8.71
N SER A 188 22.19 3.82 7.72
CA SER A 188 21.69 2.46 7.93
C SER A 188 22.71 1.54 8.59
N ILE A 189 24.01 1.76 8.36
CA ILE A 189 25.07 0.92 8.93
C ILE A 189 25.09 1.06 10.46
N LEU A 190 25.06 2.30 10.96
CA LEU A 190 25.01 2.59 12.40
C LEU A 190 23.73 2.05 13.04
N LEU A 191 22.58 2.30 12.42
CA LEU A 191 21.29 1.86 12.95
C LEU A 191 21.15 0.34 12.99
N ASN A 192 21.62 -0.36 11.95
CA ASN A 192 21.65 -1.82 11.90
C ASN A 192 22.63 -2.40 12.92
N HIS A 193 23.78 -1.76 13.15
CA HIS A 193 24.71 -2.13 14.21
C HIS A 193 24.05 -2.01 15.60
N MET A 194 23.37 -0.90 15.89
CA MET A 194 22.64 -0.71 17.15
C MET A 194 21.58 -1.80 17.36
N ALA A 195 20.88 -2.19 16.31
CA ALA A 195 19.88 -3.25 16.36
C ALA A 195 20.48 -4.65 16.54
N ARG A 196 21.62 -4.96 15.90
CA ARG A 196 22.23 -6.31 15.94
C ARG A 196 23.11 -6.53 17.17
N GLU A 197 24.05 -5.62 17.43
CA GLU A 197 25.08 -5.78 18.48
C GLU A 197 24.58 -5.35 19.86
N HIS A 198 23.63 -4.42 19.91
CA HIS A 198 23.07 -3.90 21.17
C HIS A 198 21.62 -4.28 21.39
N ALA A 199 21.00 -4.99 20.43
CA ALA A 199 19.58 -5.30 20.44
C ALA A 199 18.70 -4.07 20.69
N PHE A 200 19.18 -2.87 20.34
CA PHE A 200 18.49 -1.62 20.54
C PHE A 200 17.80 -1.23 19.22
N ASN A 201 16.49 -1.41 19.17
CA ASN A 201 15.71 -1.23 17.96
C ASN A 201 14.90 0.07 18.05
N ILE A 202 15.14 0.98 17.11
CA ILE A 202 14.45 2.26 16.97
C ILE A 202 13.64 2.35 15.67
N GLY A 203 13.40 1.22 15.01
CA GLY A 203 12.73 1.14 13.72
C GLY A 203 13.70 0.96 12.54
N LEU A 204 13.13 0.77 11.35
CA LEU A 204 13.90 0.61 10.13
C LEU A 204 14.64 1.91 9.77
N PRO A 205 15.89 1.84 9.29
CA PRO A 205 16.65 3.02 8.87
C PRO A 205 15.92 3.86 7.82
N ASP A 206 15.09 3.25 6.99
CA ASP A 206 14.33 3.93 5.96
C ASP A 206 13.20 4.76 6.55
N ASN A 207 12.54 4.30 7.62
CA ASN A 207 11.37 5.00 8.19
C ASN A 207 11.74 6.18 9.10
N ILE A 208 13.03 6.44 9.29
CA ILE A 208 13.55 7.52 10.13
C ILE A 208 13.88 8.74 9.25
N VAL A 209 13.57 9.94 9.73
CA VAL A 209 13.92 11.24 9.11
C VAL A 209 14.67 12.09 10.13
N ASN A 210 15.54 12.98 9.65
CA ASN A 210 16.41 13.82 10.48
C ASN A 210 17.26 12.97 11.42
N CYS A 211 17.85 11.89 10.90
CA CYS A 211 18.56 10.87 11.69
C CYS A 211 19.67 11.46 12.56
N ARG A 212 20.38 12.48 12.06
CA ARG A 212 21.42 13.19 12.83
C ARG A 212 20.84 13.90 14.07
N GLU A 213 19.71 14.58 13.91
CA GLU A 213 19.03 15.25 15.03
C GLU A 213 18.43 14.23 16.00
N PHE A 214 17.88 13.13 15.48
CA PHE A 214 17.33 12.06 16.29
C PHE A 214 18.42 11.43 17.19
N LEU A 215 19.55 11.03 16.60
CA LEU A 215 20.68 10.49 17.34
C LEU A 215 21.25 11.49 18.35
N CYS A 216 21.33 12.77 18.00
CA CYS A 216 21.74 13.82 18.93
C CYS A 216 20.77 13.95 20.12
N THR A 217 19.47 13.85 19.87
CA THR A 217 18.43 13.89 20.90
C THR A 217 18.52 12.69 21.85
N LEU A 218 18.73 11.49 21.30
CA LEU A 218 18.95 10.27 22.10
C LEU A 218 20.23 10.37 22.93
N GLN A 219 21.33 10.84 22.33
CA GLN A 219 22.60 11.03 23.01
C GLN A 219 22.47 12.02 24.18
N LYS A 220 21.81 13.17 23.97
CA LYS A 220 21.52 14.15 25.02
C LYS A 220 20.75 13.54 26.20
N LYS A 221 19.73 12.70 25.92
CA LYS A 221 18.99 12.01 26.99
C LYS A 221 19.87 11.02 27.75
N LEU A 222 20.76 10.28 27.06
CA LEU A 222 21.72 9.40 27.73
C LEU A 222 22.77 10.16 28.55
N ASP A 223 23.22 11.32 28.07
CA ASP A 223 24.17 12.18 28.78
C ASP A 223 23.54 12.81 30.02
N ASN A 224 22.24 13.10 29.97
CA ASN A 224 21.42 13.48 31.14
C ASN A 224 21.09 12.30 32.07
N LEU A 225 21.70 11.13 31.84
CA LEU A 225 21.51 9.90 32.60
C LEU A 225 20.04 9.44 32.62
N GLN A 226 19.28 9.74 31.57
CA GLN A 226 17.88 9.38 31.42
C GLN A 226 17.73 8.12 30.57
N CYS A 227 16.91 7.17 31.04
CA CYS A 227 16.58 5.98 30.25
C CYS A 227 15.61 6.32 29.12
N LEU A 228 15.93 5.88 27.89
CA LEU A 228 15.15 6.16 26.69
C LEU A 228 13.76 5.50 26.67
N TYR A 229 13.54 4.47 27.47
CA TYR A 229 12.26 3.74 27.53
C TYR A 229 11.38 4.16 28.71
N CYS A 230 11.92 4.12 29.93
CA CYS A 230 11.15 4.40 31.15
C CYS A 230 11.27 5.84 31.64
N GLU A 231 12.10 6.65 30.98
CA GLU A 231 12.35 8.08 31.26
C GLU A 231 12.87 8.41 32.66
N LYS A 232 13.22 7.38 33.45
CA LYS A 232 13.84 7.54 34.77
C LYS A 232 15.27 8.05 34.62
N THR A 233 15.66 8.93 35.52
CA THR A 233 17.03 9.44 35.63
C THR A 233 17.85 8.63 36.65
N PHE A 234 19.14 8.50 36.38
CA PHE A 234 20.08 7.69 37.15
C PHE A 234 21.24 8.53 37.66
N ARG A 235 21.97 8.01 38.63
CA ARG A 235 23.08 8.73 39.29
C ARG A 235 24.37 8.68 38.46
N ASP A 236 24.54 7.65 37.65
CA ASP A 236 25.76 7.40 36.88
C ASP A 236 25.48 6.59 35.61
N LYS A 237 26.38 6.71 34.63
CA LYS A 237 26.24 6.05 33.32
C LYS A 237 26.25 4.53 33.42
N ASN A 238 26.94 3.96 34.41
CA ASN A 238 27.03 2.53 34.60
C ASN A 238 25.72 1.96 35.15
N THR A 239 25.11 2.60 36.14
CA THR A 239 23.79 2.20 36.64
C THR A 239 22.69 2.33 35.59
N LEU A 240 22.75 3.37 34.73
CA LEU A 240 21.83 3.48 33.59
C LEU A 240 22.02 2.33 32.58
N LYS A 241 23.25 2.04 32.16
CA LYS A 241 23.55 0.94 31.23
C LYS A 241 23.13 -0.42 31.80
N ASP A 242 23.38 -0.65 33.09
CA ASP A 242 23.01 -1.89 33.77
C ASP A 242 21.49 -2.00 33.95
N HIS A 243 20.80 -0.88 34.23
CA HIS A 243 19.34 -0.81 34.24
C HIS A 243 18.75 -1.19 32.87
N MET A 244 19.22 -0.57 31.79
CA MET A 244 18.72 -0.84 30.43
C MET A 244 18.95 -2.30 30.03
N ARG A 245 20.10 -2.87 30.39
CA ARG A 245 20.43 -4.29 30.13
C ARG A 245 19.56 -5.25 30.94
N LYS A 246 19.44 -5.05 32.26
CA LYS A 246 18.69 -5.94 33.16
C LYS A 246 17.18 -5.88 32.94
N LYS A 247 16.65 -4.69 32.66
CA LYS A 247 15.22 -4.47 32.40
C LYS A 247 14.85 -4.61 30.92
N GLN A 248 15.81 -4.90 30.05
CA GLN A 248 15.59 -5.08 28.62
C GLN A 248 14.90 -3.85 27.97
N HIS A 249 15.26 -2.64 28.43
CA HIS A 249 14.79 -1.38 27.84
C HIS A 249 15.56 -1.12 26.54
N ARG A 250 15.20 -1.91 25.53
CA ARG A 250 15.83 -1.99 24.21
C ARG A 250 15.14 -1.15 23.13
N ARG A 251 14.09 -0.43 23.51
CA ARG A 251 13.30 0.44 22.64
C ARG A 251 13.23 1.83 23.24
N ILE A 252 12.82 2.82 22.44
CA ILE A 252 12.42 4.12 22.94
C ILE A 252 11.01 4.05 23.55
N ASN A 253 10.67 5.00 24.43
CA ASN A 253 9.33 5.08 25.01
C ASN A 253 8.30 5.32 23.90
N PRO A 254 7.35 4.40 23.68
CA PRO A 254 6.36 4.56 22.62
C PRO A 254 5.46 5.79 22.82
N LYS A 255 5.18 6.12 24.08
CA LYS A 255 4.22 7.18 24.44
C LYS A 255 4.80 8.59 24.37
N ASN A 256 6.10 8.72 24.09
CA ASN A 256 6.75 10.02 24.05
C ASN A 256 6.65 10.63 22.65
N ARG A 257 5.74 11.59 22.51
CA ARG A 257 5.46 12.30 21.27
C ARG A 257 6.60 13.17 20.75
N ASP A 258 7.62 13.45 21.57
CA ASP A 258 8.82 14.19 21.13
C ASP A 258 9.58 13.45 20.01
N TYR A 259 9.41 12.13 19.94
CA TYR A 259 10.04 11.29 18.93
C TYR A 259 9.22 11.16 17.64
N ASP A 260 7.92 11.48 17.67
CA ASP A 260 7.02 11.31 16.53
C ASP A 260 7.55 12.04 15.28
N ARG A 261 8.15 13.21 15.48
CA ARG A 261 8.74 14.02 14.40
C ARG A 261 9.86 13.32 13.61
N PHE A 262 10.46 12.26 14.13
CA PHE A 262 11.54 11.53 13.46
C PHE A 262 11.07 10.31 12.66
N TYR A 263 9.77 9.97 12.71
CA TYR A 263 9.21 8.84 11.99
C TYR A 263 8.32 9.30 10.84
N VAL A 264 8.58 8.79 9.64
CA VAL A 264 7.84 9.16 8.41
C VAL A 264 6.34 8.87 8.52
N ILE A 265 5.99 7.77 9.20
CA ILE A 265 4.61 7.31 9.34
C ILE A 265 3.72 8.41 9.96
N ASN A 266 4.25 9.20 10.89
CA ASN A 266 3.52 10.32 11.52
C ASN A 266 3.20 11.49 10.59
N TYR A 267 3.70 11.47 9.35
CA TYR A 267 3.44 12.51 8.36
C TYR A 267 2.45 12.05 7.28
N LEU A 268 2.12 10.75 7.22
CA LEU A 268 1.26 10.16 6.19
C LEU A 268 -0.23 10.47 6.41
N GLU A 269 -0.70 10.42 7.66
CA GLU A 269 -2.13 10.59 7.99
C GLU A 269 -2.40 11.76 8.92
N LEU A 270 -3.53 12.47 8.71
CA LEU A 270 -3.95 13.59 9.55
C LEU A 270 -4.25 13.12 10.96
N GLY A 271 -3.46 13.60 11.92
CA GLY A 271 -3.77 13.45 13.34
C GLY A 271 -3.49 12.08 13.94
N LYS A 272 -3.05 11.10 13.13
CA LYS A 272 -2.70 9.77 13.63
C LYS A 272 -1.22 9.68 13.96
N SER A 273 -0.93 9.16 15.14
CA SER A 273 0.43 8.78 15.53
C SER A 273 0.83 7.44 14.88
N TRP A 274 2.13 7.15 14.83
CA TRP A 274 2.67 5.86 14.38
C TRP A 274 2.14 4.71 15.26
N GLU A 275 1.80 4.98 16.52
CA GLU A 275 1.14 4.04 17.41
C GLU A 275 -0.29 3.77 16.93
N GLU A 276 -1.04 4.78 16.50
CA GLU A 276 -2.39 4.63 15.94
C GLU A 276 -2.37 3.95 14.56
N VAL A 277 -1.42 4.31 13.69
CA VAL A 277 -1.26 3.65 12.38
C VAL A 277 -0.82 2.20 12.54
N GLN A 278 0.10 1.91 13.47
CA GLN A 278 0.50 0.53 13.75
C GLN A 278 -0.64 -0.26 14.39
N LEU A 279 -1.45 0.37 15.26
CA LEU A 279 -2.63 -0.28 15.82
C LEU A 279 -3.69 -0.53 14.76
N GLU A 280 -3.85 0.33 13.75
CA GLU A 280 -4.75 0.09 12.62
C GLU A 280 -4.24 -1.03 11.71
N ASP A 281 -2.95 -1.07 11.38
CA ASP A 281 -2.33 -2.20 10.66
C ASP A 281 -2.46 -3.50 11.46
N ASP A 282 -2.20 -3.46 12.78
CA ASP A 282 -2.34 -4.62 13.66
C ASP A 282 -3.83 -5.00 13.85
N GLN A 283 -4.76 -4.04 13.81
CA GLN A 283 -6.21 -4.27 13.87
C GLN A 283 -6.74 -4.83 12.55
N GLU A 284 -6.25 -4.39 11.39
CA GLU A 284 -6.53 -5.02 10.09
C GLU A 284 -5.95 -6.44 10.06
N LEU A 285 -4.73 -6.66 10.58
CA LEU A 285 -4.14 -8.00 10.73
C LEU A 285 -4.86 -8.88 11.77
N LEU A 286 -5.58 -8.30 12.74
CA LEU A 286 -6.39 -9.01 13.74
C LEU A 286 -7.82 -9.26 13.24
N ASP A 287 -8.41 -8.34 12.46
CA ASP A 287 -9.70 -8.52 11.77
C ASP A 287 -9.58 -9.57 10.65
N HIS A 288 -8.36 -9.85 10.16
CA HIS A 288 -8.08 -10.99 9.28
C HIS A 288 -7.80 -12.32 10.01
N GLN A 289 -7.84 -12.38 11.35
CA GLN A 289 -7.81 -13.67 12.07
C GLN A 289 -9.19 -14.30 12.27
N GLU A 290 -10.27 -13.54 12.03
CA GLU A 290 -11.65 -14.04 12.04
C GLU A 290 -12.38 -13.72 10.73
N GLU A 291 -11.66 -13.57 9.61
CA GLU A 291 -12.24 -13.95 8.32
C GLU A 291 -12.45 -15.47 8.38
N ASP A 292 -13.70 -15.81 8.63
CA ASP A 292 -14.28 -17.13 8.68
C ASP A 292 -13.82 -17.96 7.46
N TRP A 293 -12.69 -18.66 7.62
CA TRP A 293 -12.20 -19.67 6.67
C TRP A 293 -13.21 -20.83 6.50
N SER A 294 -14.37 -20.80 7.18
CA SER A 294 -15.48 -21.73 6.97
C SER A 294 -16.14 -21.61 5.60
N ASP A 295 -15.99 -20.46 4.90
CA ASP A 295 -16.60 -20.24 3.58
C ASP A 295 -15.69 -20.67 2.41
N TRP A 296 -14.44 -21.05 2.72
CA TRP A 296 -13.68 -21.93 1.82
C TRP A 296 -14.29 -23.32 1.94
N GLU A 297 -15.40 -23.57 1.25
CA GLU A 297 -15.82 -24.92 0.96
C GLU A 297 -14.66 -25.60 0.24
N GLU A 298 -13.91 -26.47 0.94
CA GLU A 298 -13.09 -27.52 0.34
C GLU A 298 -14.04 -28.35 -0.53
N HIS A 299 -14.25 -27.91 -1.77
CA HIS A 299 -14.93 -28.70 -2.76
C HIS A 299 -14.12 -30.00 -2.82
N PRO A 300 -14.73 -31.18 -2.63
CA PRO A 300 -14.00 -32.44 -2.64
C PRO A 300 -13.30 -32.57 -4.00
N VAL A 301 -11.99 -32.31 -4.01
CA VAL A 301 -11.21 -32.20 -5.25
C VAL A 301 -11.00 -33.62 -5.74
N SER A 302 -11.84 -34.06 -6.67
CA SER A 302 -11.75 -35.40 -7.24
C SER A 302 -10.62 -35.46 -8.26
N ALA A 303 -9.71 -36.43 -8.13
CA ALA A 303 -8.63 -36.62 -9.09
C ALA A 303 -9.11 -37.42 -10.31
N VAL A 304 -8.76 -36.96 -11.51
CA VAL A 304 -9.14 -37.58 -12.79
C VAL A 304 -8.08 -38.56 -13.27
N CYS A 305 -8.52 -39.73 -13.77
CA CYS A 305 -7.65 -40.73 -14.36
C CYS A 305 -6.83 -40.20 -15.55
N LEU A 306 -5.62 -40.72 -15.75
CA LEU A 306 -4.75 -40.36 -16.88
C LEU A 306 -5.30 -40.79 -18.25
N PHE A 307 -6.10 -41.87 -18.30
CA PHE A 307 -6.47 -42.55 -19.54
C PHE A 307 -7.97 -42.52 -19.84
N CYS A 308 -8.82 -42.13 -18.87
CA CYS A 308 -10.27 -42.08 -19.04
C CYS A 308 -10.91 -40.95 -18.22
N GLU A 309 -12.23 -40.77 -18.38
CA GLU A 309 -13.00 -39.69 -17.75
C GLU A 309 -13.44 -40.00 -16.31
N LYS A 310 -13.01 -41.13 -15.74
CA LYS A 310 -13.35 -41.49 -14.36
C LYS A 310 -12.62 -40.59 -13.37
N GLN A 311 -13.38 -40.10 -12.40
CA GLN A 311 -12.91 -39.30 -11.28
C GLN A 311 -12.96 -40.17 -10.02
N ALA A 312 -12.00 -39.97 -9.12
CA ALA A 312 -11.96 -40.63 -7.83
C ALA A 312 -11.86 -39.60 -6.72
N GLU A 313 -12.64 -39.81 -5.67
CA GLU A 313 -12.66 -38.98 -4.46
C GLU A 313 -11.36 -39.07 -3.65
N THR A 314 -10.63 -40.19 -3.78
CA THR A 314 -9.34 -40.38 -3.11
C THR A 314 -8.30 -40.90 -4.11
N ILE A 315 -7.04 -40.54 -3.85
CA ILE A 315 -5.92 -40.91 -4.71
C ILE A 315 -5.66 -42.42 -4.71
N GLU A 316 -5.92 -43.12 -3.60
CA GLU A 316 -5.77 -44.58 -3.50
C GLU A 316 -6.78 -45.28 -4.42
N LYS A 317 -8.03 -44.82 -4.44
CA LYS A 317 -9.06 -45.31 -5.37
C LYS A 317 -8.63 -45.06 -6.82
N LEU A 318 -7.98 -43.93 -7.10
CA LEU A 318 -7.47 -43.63 -8.44
C LEU A 318 -6.34 -44.58 -8.86
N TYR A 319 -5.38 -44.86 -7.96
CA TYR A 319 -4.30 -45.80 -8.24
C TYR A 319 -4.81 -47.22 -8.45
N ILE A 320 -5.77 -47.68 -7.65
CA ILE A 320 -6.43 -48.98 -7.86
C ILE A 320 -7.12 -49.00 -9.22
N HIS A 321 -7.85 -47.94 -9.58
CA HIS A 321 -8.52 -47.87 -10.88
C HIS A 321 -7.52 -47.92 -12.05
N MET A 322 -6.43 -47.15 -11.99
CA MET A 322 -5.39 -47.15 -13.03
C MET A 322 -4.73 -48.53 -13.15
N LYS A 323 -4.53 -49.23 -12.03
CA LYS A 323 -3.96 -50.58 -12.00
C LYS A 323 -4.92 -51.63 -12.54
N ASP A 324 -6.15 -51.66 -12.07
CA ASP A 324 -7.10 -52.74 -12.36
C ASP A 324 -7.76 -52.59 -13.73
N THR A 325 -8.00 -51.34 -14.18
CA THR A 325 -8.68 -51.07 -15.46
C THR A 325 -7.71 -50.83 -16.61
N HIS A 326 -6.55 -50.21 -16.35
CA HIS A 326 -5.60 -49.82 -17.39
C HIS A 326 -4.27 -50.57 -17.31
N GLU A 327 -4.11 -51.53 -16.38
CA GLU A 327 -2.84 -52.25 -16.14
C GLU A 327 -1.65 -51.28 -15.94
N PHE A 328 -1.94 -50.09 -15.40
CA PHE A 328 -0.98 -49.01 -15.19
C PHE A 328 -0.74 -48.79 -13.70
N ASP A 329 0.40 -49.25 -13.20
CA ASP A 329 0.78 -49.12 -11.81
C ASP A 329 1.79 -47.96 -11.65
N LEU A 330 1.28 -46.76 -11.36
CA LEU A 330 2.11 -45.57 -11.20
C LEU A 330 3.09 -45.72 -10.02
N LEU A 331 2.67 -46.33 -8.92
CA LEU A 331 3.52 -46.53 -7.73
C LEU A 331 4.70 -47.44 -8.06
N LYS A 332 4.44 -48.54 -8.76
CA LYS A 332 5.49 -49.46 -9.23
C LYS A 332 6.49 -48.75 -10.15
N ILE A 333 6.00 -47.95 -11.10
CA ILE A 333 6.85 -47.17 -12.03
C ILE A 333 7.73 -46.17 -11.26
N LYS A 334 7.15 -45.46 -10.28
CA LYS A 334 7.90 -44.52 -9.42
C LYS A 334 9.05 -45.22 -8.71
N SER A 335 8.80 -46.40 -8.12
CA SER A 335 9.80 -47.18 -7.39
C SER A 335 10.85 -47.82 -8.30
N GLU A 336 10.47 -48.35 -9.47
CA GLU A 336 11.40 -49.00 -10.41
C GLU A 336 12.36 -48.02 -11.09
N LEU A 337 11.89 -46.80 -11.38
CA LEU A 337 12.67 -45.77 -12.06
C LEU A 337 13.33 -44.76 -11.11
N GLY A 338 13.01 -44.80 -9.81
CA GLY A 338 13.56 -43.89 -8.80
C GLY A 338 13.28 -42.41 -9.12
N LEU A 339 12.04 -42.08 -9.47
CA LEU A 339 11.68 -40.75 -9.96
C LEU A 339 11.63 -39.71 -8.84
N SER A 340 12.35 -38.59 -9.03
CA SER A 340 12.18 -37.40 -8.18
C SER A 340 10.79 -36.80 -8.34
N PHE A 341 10.33 -35.99 -7.39
CA PHE A 341 9.04 -35.30 -7.46
C PHE A 341 8.79 -34.62 -8.81
N TYR A 342 9.73 -33.80 -9.26
CA TYR A 342 9.62 -33.08 -10.51
C TYR A 342 9.60 -34.02 -11.73
N GLN A 343 10.31 -35.14 -11.68
CA GLN A 343 10.24 -36.15 -12.74
C GLN A 343 8.89 -36.87 -12.75
N GLN A 344 8.27 -37.09 -11.59
CA GLN A 344 6.91 -37.60 -11.50
C GLN A 344 5.90 -36.62 -12.11
N VAL A 345 6.03 -35.32 -11.81
CA VAL A 345 5.21 -34.25 -12.40
C VAL A 345 5.36 -34.24 -13.93
N LYS A 346 6.59 -34.25 -14.45
CA LYS A 346 6.86 -34.28 -15.89
C LYS A 346 6.25 -35.51 -16.56
N LEU A 347 6.41 -36.69 -15.96
CA LEU A 347 5.86 -37.94 -16.50
C LEU A 347 4.33 -37.88 -16.60
N VAL A 348 3.67 -37.42 -15.54
CA VAL A 348 2.20 -37.28 -15.50
C VAL A 348 1.72 -36.28 -16.54
N ASN A 349 2.38 -35.13 -16.65
CA ASN A 349 2.06 -34.11 -17.66
C ASN A 349 2.31 -34.62 -19.09
N PHE A 350 3.38 -35.37 -19.32
CA PHE A 350 3.65 -36.01 -20.60
C PHE A 350 2.51 -36.94 -21.01
N ILE A 351 2.11 -37.86 -20.12
CA ILE A 351 1.03 -38.81 -20.41
C ILE A 351 -0.28 -38.05 -20.70
N ARG A 352 -0.61 -37.05 -19.88
CA ARG A 352 -1.81 -36.23 -20.07
C ARG A 352 -1.80 -35.48 -21.39
N ARG A 353 -0.66 -34.91 -21.78
CA ARG A 353 -0.52 -34.19 -23.05
C ARG A 353 -0.69 -35.14 -24.25
N GLN A 354 -0.12 -36.33 -24.18
CA GLN A 354 -0.24 -37.34 -25.25
C GLN A 354 -1.68 -37.85 -25.38
N VAL A 355 -2.35 -38.13 -24.26
CA VAL A 355 -3.76 -38.54 -24.23
C VAL A 355 -4.68 -37.40 -24.70
N HIS A 356 -4.42 -36.15 -24.29
CA HIS A 356 -5.15 -34.97 -24.74
C HIS A 356 -5.05 -34.79 -26.26
N GLN A 357 -3.86 -34.99 -26.83
CA GLN A 357 -3.61 -34.93 -28.28
C GLN A 357 -4.09 -36.17 -29.05
N CYS A 358 -4.77 -37.13 -28.39
CA CYS A 358 -5.20 -38.40 -28.96
C CYS A 358 -4.05 -39.16 -29.65
N ARG A 359 -2.84 -39.13 -29.06
CA ARG A 359 -1.63 -39.75 -29.59
C ARG A 359 -1.11 -40.83 -28.64
N CYS A 360 -0.87 -42.02 -29.18
CA CYS A 360 -0.25 -43.10 -28.41
C CYS A 360 1.24 -42.81 -28.19
N TYR A 361 1.73 -42.85 -26.95
CA TYR A 361 3.16 -42.66 -26.67
C TYR A 361 4.04 -43.85 -27.01
N GLY A 362 3.48 -45.06 -27.16
CA GLY A 362 4.23 -46.27 -27.52
C GLY A 362 4.56 -46.35 -29.01
N CYS A 363 3.59 -46.03 -29.89
CA CYS A 363 3.74 -46.17 -31.35
C CYS A 363 3.60 -44.86 -32.13
N ASN A 364 3.33 -43.74 -31.45
CA ASN A 364 3.09 -42.41 -32.04
C ASN A 364 1.89 -42.30 -33.00
N ALA A 365 1.02 -43.31 -33.08
CA ALA A 365 -0.20 -43.25 -33.86
C ALA A 365 -1.18 -42.22 -33.29
N LYS A 366 -1.85 -41.48 -34.17
CA LYS A 366 -2.88 -40.49 -33.83
C LYS A 366 -4.28 -41.07 -34.08
N PHE A 367 -5.20 -40.78 -33.17
CA PHE A 367 -6.58 -41.26 -33.20
C PHE A 367 -7.56 -40.09 -33.21
N LYS A 368 -8.80 -40.34 -33.63
CA LYS A 368 -9.84 -39.30 -33.75
C LYS A 368 -10.53 -39.00 -32.42
N SER A 369 -10.53 -39.96 -31.49
CA SER A 369 -11.12 -39.80 -30.16
C SER A 369 -10.25 -40.43 -29.06
N LYS A 370 -10.44 -39.97 -27.82
CA LYS A 370 -9.80 -40.56 -26.63
C LYS A 370 -10.23 -42.03 -26.42
N ALA A 371 -11.46 -42.38 -26.80
CA ALA A 371 -11.97 -43.74 -26.72
C ALA A 371 -11.21 -44.68 -27.68
N ASP A 372 -10.99 -44.26 -28.93
CA ASP A 372 -10.24 -45.03 -29.92
C ASP A 372 -8.77 -45.19 -29.51
N LEU A 373 -8.16 -44.13 -28.98
CA LEU A 373 -6.80 -44.18 -28.42
C LEU A 373 -6.72 -45.20 -27.29
N ARG A 374 -7.68 -45.16 -26.36
CA ARG A 374 -7.72 -46.07 -25.20
C ARG A 374 -7.84 -47.52 -25.64
N THR A 375 -8.77 -47.84 -26.55
CA THR A 375 -8.92 -49.21 -27.09
C THR A 375 -7.63 -49.68 -27.76
N HIS A 376 -6.97 -48.83 -28.55
CA HIS A 376 -5.67 -49.17 -29.12
C HIS A 376 -4.60 -49.44 -28.06
N MET A 377 -4.53 -48.60 -27.01
CA MET A 377 -3.51 -48.75 -25.97
C MET A 377 -3.74 -50.02 -25.12
N GLU A 378 -5.00 -50.41 -24.89
CA GLU A 378 -5.40 -51.66 -24.23
C GLU A 378 -5.04 -52.88 -25.11
N GLU A 379 -5.40 -52.87 -26.41
CA GLU A 379 -5.12 -53.97 -27.35
C GLU A 379 -3.63 -54.18 -27.63
N ALA A 380 -2.88 -53.08 -27.82
CA ALA A 380 -1.46 -53.12 -28.12
C ALA A 380 -0.58 -53.19 -26.86
N LYS A 381 -1.18 -53.16 -25.66
CA LYS A 381 -0.49 -53.10 -24.36
C LYS A 381 0.54 -51.98 -24.26
N HIS A 382 0.29 -50.86 -24.94
CA HIS A 382 1.16 -49.69 -24.88
C HIS A 382 0.96 -48.88 -23.59
N ILE A 383 -0.02 -49.21 -22.74
CA ILE A 383 -0.25 -48.50 -21.49
C ILE A 383 0.93 -48.70 -20.52
N SER A 384 1.40 -49.94 -20.34
CA SER A 384 2.47 -50.25 -19.39
C SER A 384 3.89 -50.05 -19.95
N LEU A 385 4.03 -49.79 -21.26
CA LEU A 385 5.33 -49.60 -21.93
C LEU A 385 5.65 -48.11 -22.08
N LEU A 386 6.33 -47.56 -21.07
CA LEU A 386 6.76 -46.16 -21.11
C LEU A 386 7.92 -45.94 -22.10
N PRO A 387 7.94 -44.80 -22.83
CA PRO A 387 9.05 -44.43 -23.69
C PRO A 387 10.30 -44.06 -22.88
N GLU A 388 11.45 -43.99 -23.54
CA GLU A 388 12.73 -43.64 -22.92
C GLU A 388 12.63 -42.32 -22.12
N ARG A 389 13.39 -42.23 -21.00
CA ARG A 389 13.38 -41.06 -20.10
C ARG A 389 13.56 -39.73 -20.81
N LYS A 390 14.44 -39.69 -21.82
CA LYS A 390 14.71 -38.50 -22.63
C LYS A 390 13.47 -37.96 -23.36
N THR A 391 12.45 -38.78 -23.61
CA THR A 391 11.25 -38.38 -24.35
C THR A 391 10.29 -37.55 -23.48
N TRP A 392 10.20 -37.84 -22.19
CA TRP A 392 9.25 -37.20 -21.28
C TRP A 392 9.92 -36.30 -20.23
N ASP A 393 11.21 -36.48 -19.96
CA ASP A 393 11.98 -35.64 -19.03
C ASP A 393 12.48 -34.36 -19.73
N GLN A 394 11.54 -33.57 -20.27
CA GLN A 394 11.79 -32.31 -20.96
C GLN A 394 11.22 -31.13 -20.17
N LEU A 395 11.84 -29.95 -20.30
CA LEU A 395 11.43 -28.74 -19.58
C LEU A 395 9.97 -28.34 -19.86
N GLU A 396 9.47 -28.63 -21.06
CA GLU A 396 8.09 -28.34 -21.46
C GLU A 396 7.02 -29.04 -20.60
N TYR A 397 7.37 -30.11 -19.89
CA TYR A 397 6.43 -30.86 -19.03
C TYR A 397 6.45 -30.40 -17.56
N TYR A 398 7.21 -29.35 -17.21
CA TYR A 398 7.06 -28.70 -15.91
C TYR A 398 5.71 -28.00 -15.75
N PHE A 399 5.16 -27.50 -16.86
CA PHE A 399 3.88 -26.83 -16.85
C PHE A 399 2.74 -27.85 -16.85
N PRO A 400 1.77 -27.75 -15.92
CA PRO A 400 0.59 -28.61 -15.91
C PRO A 400 -0.14 -28.59 -17.24
N THR A 401 -0.57 -29.77 -17.71
CA THR A 401 -1.39 -29.86 -18.93
C THR A 401 -2.84 -29.40 -18.67
N TYR A 402 -3.32 -29.55 -17.44
CA TYR A 402 -4.64 -29.08 -17.00
C TYR A 402 -4.48 -28.14 -15.80
N GLU A 403 -5.37 -27.15 -15.72
CA GLU A 403 -5.49 -26.28 -14.54
C GLU A 403 -6.11 -27.06 -13.38
N ASN A 404 -5.68 -26.78 -12.14
CA ASN A 404 -6.19 -27.39 -10.90
C ASN A 404 -6.07 -28.92 -10.83
N ASP A 405 -4.91 -29.44 -11.23
CA ASP A 405 -4.67 -30.87 -11.30
C ASP A 405 -4.40 -31.54 -9.94
N THR A 406 -5.44 -32.07 -9.31
CA THR A 406 -5.38 -32.70 -7.98
C THR A 406 -4.39 -33.87 -7.89
N LEU A 407 -4.16 -34.58 -9.01
CA LEU A 407 -3.20 -35.68 -9.04
C LEU A 407 -1.77 -35.17 -8.86
N LEU A 408 -1.44 -33.99 -9.39
CA LEU A 408 -0.11 -33.39 -9.24
C LEU A 408 0.12 -32.91 -7.80
N CYS A 409 -0.92 -32.41 -7.13
CA CYS A 409 -0.86 -31.93 -5.74
C CYS A 409 -0.64 -33.06 -4.71
N THR A 410 -0.89 -34.31 -5.09
CA THR A 410 -0.84 -35.48 -4.18
C THR A 410 0.30 -36.44 -4.50
N LEU A 411 1.21 -36.06 -5.41
CA LEU A 411 2.41 -36.85 -5.69
C LEU A 411 3.34 -36.81 -4.47
N SER A 412 3.62 -37.98 -3.90
CA SER A 412 4.51 -38.12 -2.75
C SER A 412 5.97 -37.86 -3.13
N ASP A 413 6.65 -37.02 -2.35
CA ASP A 413 8.11 -37.01 -2.28
C ASP A 413 8.54 -38.32 -1.65
N ASN A 414 9.30 -39.15 -2.37
CA ASN A 414 9.96 -40.30 -1.76
C ASN A 414 11.12 -39.78 -0.89
N GLU A 415 10.80 -39.15 0.25
CA GLU A 415 11.73 -38.82 1.34
C GLU A 415 12.12 -40.10 2.09
N ASN A 416 12.68 -41.08 1.39
CA ASN A 416 13.26 -42.29 1.97
C ASN A 416 14.58 -42.64 1.29
N ASP A 417 15.37 -41.63 0.94
CA ASP A 417 16.80 -41.79 0.68
C ASP A 417 17.60 -40.90 1.67
N PRO A 418 18.17 -41.47 2.75
CA PRO A 418 19.01 -40.73 3.70
C PRO A 418 20.40 -40.38 3.11
N THR A 419 20.65 -40.68 1.84
CA THR A 419 21.84 -40.22 1.12
C THR A 419 21.48 -39.02 0.25
N GLY A 420 21.59 -37.83 0.84
CA GLY A 420 21.56 -36.54 0.15
C GLY A 420 22.65 -36.44 -0.92
N ARG A 421 22.36 -37.01 -2.09
CA ARG A 421 23.01 -36.69 -3.36
C ARG A 421 21.92 -36.19 -4.27
N GLU A 422 21.59 -34.92 -4.12
CA GLU A 422 21.03 -34.15 -5.23
C GLU A 422 21.99 -34.34 -6.41
N GLN A 423 21.63 -35.21 -7.34
CA GLN A 423 22.19 -35.13 -8.67
C GLN A 423 21.66 -33.82 -9.23
N ILE A 424 22.48 -32.77 -9.11
CA ILE A 424 22.28 -31.51 -9.80
C ILE A 424 22.28 -31.86 -11.29
N GLU A 425 21.10 -32.17 -11.83
CA GLU A 425 20.85 -32.13 -13.26
C GLU A 425 21.05 -30.66 -13.66
N ASP A 426 21.95 -30.40 -14.63
CA ASP A 426 22.20 -29.10 -15.23
C ASP A 426 20.89 -28.53 -15.80
N VAL A 427 20.09 -27.89 -14.95
CA VAL A 427 19.00 -27.02 -15.37
C VAL A 427 19.65 -25.69 -15.69
N PRO A 428 19.69 -25.25 -16.96
CA PRO A 428 20.18 -23.92 -17.29
C PRO A 428 19.23 -22.89 -16.66
N ILE A 429 19.64 -22.35 -15.52
CA ILE A 429 19.01 -21.20 -14.89
C ILE A 429 19.36 -20.00 -15.78
N TYR A 430 18.42 -19.58 -16.63
CA TYR A 430 18.53 -18.30 -17.29
C TYR A 430 18.27 -17.22 -16.24
N SER A 431 19.34 -16.68 -15.65
CA SER A 431 19.31 -15.41 -14.95
C SER A 431 18.70 -14.37 -15.89
N GLU A 432 17.78 -13.53 -15.40
CA GLU A 432 17.45 -12.30 -16.12
C GLU A 432 18.76 -11.55 -16.40
N ASP A 433 19.09 -11.39 -17.68
CA ASP A 433 20.36 -10.84 -18.13
C ASP A 433 20.35 -9.32 -17.88
N THR A 434 20.72 -8.92 -16.66
CA THR A 434 20.79 -7.51 -16.21
C THR A 434 21.83 -6.69 -16.99
N SER A 435 22.66 -7.34 -17.81
CA SER A 435 23.74 -6.73 -18.60
C SER A 435 23.25 -5.65 -19.58
N LYS A 436 21.97 -5.68 -19.96
CA LYS A 436 21.38 -4.71 -20.92
C LYS A 436 20.62 -3.56 -20.27
N LEU A 437 20.45 -3.54 -18.93
CA LEU A 437 19.74 -2.46 -18.23
C LEU A 437 20.40 -1.09 -18.45
N GLN A 438 21.74 -1.06 -18.48
CA GLN A 438 22.50 0.18 -18.66
C GLN A 438 22.39 0.71 -20.10
N ALA A 439 22.36 -0.19 -21.10
CA ALA A 439 22.12 0.17 -22.50
C ALA A 439 20.69 0.67 -22.72
N LEU A 440 19.68 0.04 -22.11
CA LEU A 440 18.29 0.47 -22.15
C LEU A 440 18.06 1.83 -21.44
N LYS A 441 18.80 2.09 -20.35
CA LYS A 441 18.77 3.38 -19.66
C LYS A 441 19.38 4.50 -20.50
N GLN A 442 20.38 4.19 -21.33
CA GLN A 442 21.00 5.15 -22.25
C GLN A 442 20.16 5.40 -23.51
N SER A 443 19.50 4.37 -24.05
CA SER A 443 18.60 4.50 -25.21
C SER A 443 17.17 4.94 -24.86
N SER A 444 16.89 5.20 -23.58
CA SER A 444 15.59 5.65 -23.13
C SER A 444 15.20 7.00 -23.75
N ILE A 445 13.99 7.06 -24.32
CA ILE A 445 13.36 8.26 -24.87
C ILE A 445 13.28 9.41 -23.85
N LEU A 446 13.29 9.09 -22.55
CA LEU A 446 13.31 10.09 -21.46
C LEU A 446 14.58 10.96 -21.49
N ASN A 447 15.69 10.48 -22.04
CA ASN A 447 16.92 11.27 -22.19
C ASN A 447 16.89 12.23 -23.40
N GLN A 448 15.91 12.08 -24.30
CA GLN A 448 15.75 12.91 -25.49
C GLN A 448 14.74 14.05 -25.30
N LEU A 449 14.12 14.16 -24.14
CA LEU A 449 13.31 15.33 -23.78
C LEU A 449 14.26 16.49 -23.44
N PRO A 450 14.36 17.54 -24.26
CA PRO A 450 15.24 18.66 -23.96
C PRO A 450 14.74 19.39 -22.72
N LEU A 451 15.67 19.72 -21.83
CA LEU A 451 15.54 20.77 -20.81
C LEU A 451 15.28 22.14 -21.50
N GLN A 452 14.07 22.35 -22.02
CA GLN A 452 13.44 23.67 -22.11
C GLN A 452 12.57 23.74 -20.85
N GLU A 453 12.86 24.50 -19.81
CA GLU A 453 13.12 25.93 -19.81
C GLU A 453 14.13 26.28 -18.71
N CYS A 454 15.36 26.59 -19.10
CA CYS A 454 16.26 27.37 -18.27
C CYS A 454 17.03 28.25 -19.24
N LEU A 455 16.49 29.45 -19.50
CA LEU A 455 17.12 30.66 -20.07
C LEU A 455 16.04 31.57 -20.70
N LYS A 456 15.36 32.34 -19.84
CA LYS A 456 14.88 33.69 -20.16
C LYS A 456 15.10 34.57 -18.92
N ASN A 457 16.30 35.14 -18.84
CA ASN A 457 16.51 36.47 -18.28
C ASN A 457 16.45 37.46 -19.44
#